data_AF-A0A838NXF0-F1
#
_entry.id   AF-A0A838NXF0-F1
#
_cell.length_a   1.000
_cell.length_b   1.000
_cell.length_c   1.000
_cell.angle_alpha   90.00
_cell.angle_beta   90.00
_cell.angle_gamma   90.00
#
_symmetry.space_group_name_H-M   'P 1'
#
loop_
_entity.id
_entity.type
_entity.pdbx_description
1 polymer ?
#
loop_
_entity_poly.entity_id
_entity_poly.type
_entity_poly.pdbx_seq_one_letter_code
_entity_poly.pdbx_strand_id
1 'polypeptide(L)'
;RAAALGAISTTFAEYFLRLTGNDPSIAPYSTYTHWIAAAAIFVAGATNYLGVKRAGVMVNLMTAGKVLGLLVVIALAFSIGLPRTGGHYTPAIPEGSFSIAAFGLALVSVLWVYDGWADVSFVAGEVKDPRRNLPRVLIFGTASIILIYLLANLAYLAVLPVEEIRRSPLVAADVAAVLIGSPGVLFVSAVVMISTFGTLNAVMITGPRVIFATAADGMLFKPLARVHPRYGTPHVSIAAVTAIGVVFVLLGTFEQLADAFVTAIVPFYAMAVASVFVLRKRAGYDPGFRVPLYPLVPALFILSTMFLLLNAIIDPSSRWATLGVLGGIVLGIPVYYLTVGRRATSG
;
A
#
# COMPACT_ATOMS: atom_id res chain seq x y z
N ARG A 1 -6.11 6.98 -1.35
CA ARG A 1 -6.58 5.58 -1.49
C ARG A 1 -6.87 5.20 -2.93
N ALA A 2 -7.61 6.00 -3.72
CA ALA A 2 -7.83 5.70 -5.14
C ALA A 2 -6.52 5.56 -5.95
N ALA A 3 -5.52 6.38 -5.66
CA ALA A 3 -4.21 6.26 -6.30
C ALA A 3 -3.48 4.95 -5.95
N ALA A 4 -3.59 4.48 -4.70
CA ALA A 4 -3.09 3.15 -4.32
C ALA A 4 -3.81 2.01 -5.06
N LEU A 5 -5.13 2.11 -5.28
CA LEU A 5 -5.86 1.12 -6.09
C LEU A 5 -5.28 1.04 -7.51
N GLY A 6 -5.01 2.19 -8.13
CA GLY A 6 -4.41 2.25 -9.45
C GLY A 6 -3.00 1.66 -9.49
N ALA A 7 -2.13 2.00 -8.54
CA ALA A 7 -0.78 1.42 -8.47
C ALA A 7 -0.83 -0.11 -8.33
N ILE A 8 -1.64 -0.62 -7.40
CA ILE A 8 -1.77 -2.08 -7.16
C ILE A 8 -2.36 -2.80 -8.37
N SER A 9 -3.37 -2.22 -9.03
CA SER A 9 -4.00 -2.84 -10.19
C SER A 9 -3.14 -2.77 -11.45
N THR A 10 -2.29 -1.75 -11.61
CA THR A 10 -1.27 -1.71 -12.67
C THR A 10 -0.29 -2.87 -12.50
N THR A 11 0.21 -3.12 -11.28
CA THR A 11 1.07 -4.28 -11.03
C THR A 11 0.35 -5.60 -11.35
N PHE A 12 -0.93 -5.74 -10.97
CA PHE A 12 -1.73 -6.89 -11.38
C PHE A 12 -1.76 -7.08 -12.91
N ALA A 13 -2.02 -6.00 -13.65
CA ALA A 13 -2.14 -6.02 -15.10
C ALA A 13 -0.81 -6.37 -15.80
N GLU A 14 0.30 -5.81 -15.35
CA GLU A 14 1.62 -6.12 -15.90
C GLU A 14 2.00 -7.59 -15.72
N TYR A 15 1.77 -8.14 -14.53
CA TYR A 15 2.04 -9.55 -14.27
C TYR A 15 1.07 -10.49 -15.01
N PHE A 16 -0.19 -10.07 -15.21
CA PHE A 16 -1.14 -10.79 -16.06
C PHE A 16 -0.67 -10.83 -17.52
N LEU A 17 -0.21 -9.70 -18.06
CA LEU A 17 0.33 -9.63 -19.42
C LEU A 17 1.57 -10.51 -19.57
N ARG A 18 2.50 -10.46 -18.62
CA ARG A 18 3.69 -11.33 -18.61
C ARG A 18 3.32 -12.81 -18.52
N LEU A 19 2.30 -13.16 -17.72
CA LEU A 19 1.78 -14.54 -17.63
C LEU A 19 1.24 -15.06 -18.97
N THR A 20 0.71 -14.16 -19.80
CA THR A 20 0.22 -14.47 -21.15
C THR A 20 1.30 -14.35 -22.24
N GLY A 21 2.57 -14.14 -21.85
CA GLY A 21 3.70 -14.04 -22.76
C GLY A 21 3.87 -12.67 -23.43
N ASN A 22 3.16 -11.65 -22.93
CA ASN A 22 3.17 -10.30 -23.51
C ASN A 22 4.00 -9.34 -22.65
N ASP A 23 4.81 -8.51 -23.30
CA ASP A 23 5.62 -7.49 -22.62
C ASP A 23 4.79 -6.20 -22.39
N PRO A 24 4.49 -5.82 -21.13
CA PRO A 24 3.69 -4.64 -20.82
C PRO A 24 4.38 -3.32 -21.18
N SER A 25 5.69 -3.31 -21.46
CA SER A 25 6.42 -2.10 -21.85
C SER A 25 6.25 -1.71 -23.32
N ILE A 26 5.73 -2.63 -24.15
CA ILE A 26 5.63 -2.45 -25.61
C ILE A 26 4.18 -2.17 -26.01
N ALA A 27 3.95 -1.26 -26.95
CA ALA A 27 2.63 -1.05 -27.53
C ALA A 27 2.19 -2.27 -28.36
N PRO A 28 0.93 -2.74 -28.26
CA PRO A 28 -0.22 -2.11 -27.61
C PRO A 28 -0.43 -2.52 -26.13
N TYR A 29 0.43 -3.38 -25.59
CA TYR A 29 0.26 -3.95 -24.24
C TYR A 29 0.38 -2.92 -23.13
N SER A 30 1.17 -1.87 -23.32
CA SER A 30 1.21 -0.72 -22.40
C SER A 30 -0.18 -0.08 -22.21
N THR A 31 -0.94 0.09 -23.30
CA THR A 31 -2.33 0.56 -23.24
C THR A 31 -3.23 -0.48 -22.59
N TYR A 32 -3.05 -1.77 -22.89
CA TYR A 32 -3.85 -2.85 -22.29
C TYR A 32 -3.64 -2.95 -20.78
N THR A 33 -2.46 -2.61 -20.27
CA THR A 33 -2.20 -2.53 -18.82
C THR A 33 -3.24 -1.65 -18.13
N HIS A 34 -3.52 -0.45 -18.65
CA HIS A 34 -4.51 0.47 -18.08
C HIS A 34 -5.93 -0.11 -18.10
N TRP A 35 -6.32 -0.76 -19.19
CA TRP A 35 -7.66 -1.38 -19.31
C TRP A 35 -7.84 -2.58 -18.39
N ILE A 36 -6.84 -3.46 -18.30
CA ILE A 36 -6.86 -4.63 -17.42
C ILE A 36 -6.85 -4.17 -15.95
N ALA A 37 -6.06 -3.15 -15.62
CA ALA A 37 -6.02 -2.57 -14.30
C ALA A 37 -7.37 -1.93 -13.90
N ALA A 38 -8.01 -1.21 -14.81
CA ALA A 38 -9.36 -0.66 -14.61
C ALA A 38 -10.40 -1.77 -14.40
N ALA A 39 -10.33 -2.84 -15.19
CA ALA A 39 -11.19 -4.01 -15.03
C ALA A 39 -10.98 -4.68 -13.66
N ALA A 40 -9.73 -4.83 -13.20
CA ALA A 40 -9.41 -5.38 -11.89
C ALA A 40 -10.01 -4.53 -10.75
N ILE A 41 -9.90 -3.20 -10.82
CA ILE A 41 -10.53 -2.28 -9.86
C ILE A 41 -12.05 -2.47 -9.85
N PHE A 42 -12.65 -2.53 -11.04
CA PHE A 42 -14.10 -2.72 -11.17
C PHE A 42 -14.57 -4.05 -10.57
N VAL A 43 -13.88 -5.16 -10.85
CA VAL A 43 -14.20 -6.48 -10.29
C VAL A 43 -14.05 -6.50 -8.77
N ALA A 44 -12.99 -5.89 -8.23
CA ALA A 44 -12.81 -5.76 -6.78
C ALA A 44 -13.92 -4.90 -6.15
N GLY A 45 -14.30 -3.79 -6.79
CA GLY A 45 -15.43 -2.95 -6.40
C GLY A 45 -16.76 -3.72 -6.39
N ALA A 46 -17.05 -4.45 -7.46
CA ALA A 46 -18.27 -5.24 -7.60
C ALA A 46 -18.35 -6.38 -6.55
N THR A 47 -17.23 -7.05 -6.28
CA THR A 47 -17.16 -8.12 -5.27
C THR A 47 -17.43 -7.56 -3.88
N ASN A 48 -16.84 -6.40 -3.55
CA ASN A 48 -17.08 -5.70 -2.29
C ASN A 48 -18.48 -5.11 -2.18
N TYR A 49 -19.08 -4.68 -3.29
CA TYR A 49 -20.48 -4.25 -3.35
C TYR A 49 -21.43 -5.39 -2.93
N LEU A 50 -21.22 -6.59 -3.48
CA LEU A 50 -22.08 -7.75 -3.26
C LEU A 50 -21.88 -8.43 -1.90
N GLY A 51 -20.73 -8.25 -1.24
CA GLY A 51 -20.57 -8.70 0.14
C GLY A 51 -19.13 -8.70 0.66
N VAL A 52 -18.89 -7.94 1.72
CA VAL A 52 -17.58 -7.79 2.37
C VAL A 52 -17.08 -9.09 3.01
N LYS A 53 -17.96 -9.94 3.56
CA LYS A 53 -17.55 -11.22 4.17
C LYS A 53 -16.88 -12.15 3.15
N ARG A 54 -17.44 -12.24 1.93
CA ARG A 54 -16.87 -13.07 0.86
C ARG A 54 -15.56 -12.49 0.37
N ALA A 55 -15.48 -11.16 0.22
CA ALA A 55 -14.23 -10.47 -0.09
C ALA A 55 -13.15 -10.76 0.96
N GLY A 56 -13.50 -10.74 2.26
CA GLY A 56 -12.58 -11.07 3.35
C GLY A 56 -12.03 -12.50 3.29
N VAL A 57 -12.87 -13.50 2.99
CA VAL A 57 -12.40 -14.89 2.79
C VAL A 57 -11.43 -14.98 1.62
N MET A 58 -11.74 -14.31 0.50
CA MET A 58 -10.86 -14.27 -0.67
C MET A 58 -9.51 -13.62 -0.34
N VAL A 59 -9.52 -12.50 0.40
CA VAL A 59 -8.30 -11.83 0.88
C VAL A 59 -7.46 -12.78 1.75
N ASN A 60 -8.08 -13.54 2.65
CA ASN A 60 -7.36 -14.47 3.51
C ASN A 60 -6.69 -15.59 2.71
N LEU A 61 -7.41 -16.19 1.76
CA LEU A 61 -6.87 -17.22 0.88
C LEU A 61 -5.71 -16.69 0.02
N MET A 62 -5.88 -15.50 -0.56
CA MET A 62 -4.83 -14.85 -1.35
C MET A 62 -3.63 -14.43 -0.49
N THR A 63 -3.85 -14.11 0.78
CA THR A 63 -2.78 -13.81 1.75
C THR A 63 -1.98 -15.06 2.11
N ALA A 64 -2.65 -16.18 2.35
CA ALA A 64 -1.96 -17.45 2.54
C ALA A 64 -1.16 -17.83 1.28
N GLY A 65 -1.78 -17.72 0.10
CA GLY A 65 -1.15 -18.03 -1.18
C GLY A 65 0.09 -17.19 -1.47
N LYS A 66 0.03 -15.86 -1.28
CA LYS A 66 1.18 -14.98 -1.51
C LYS A 66 2.34 -15.25 -0.55
N VAL A 67 2.04 -15.52 0.73
CA VAL A 67 3.06 -15.82 1.74
C VAL A 67 3.72 -17.15 1.44
N LEU A 68 2.93 -18.19 1.15
CA LEU A 68 3.45 -19.50 0.76
C LEU A 68 4.30 -19.42 -0.51
N GLY A 69 3.82 -18.73 -1.55
CA GLY A 69 4.57 -18.55 -2.78
C GLY A 69 5.91 -17.86 -2.58
N LEU A 70 5.96 -16.81 -1.75
CA LEU A 70 7.20 -16.14 -1.40
C LEU A 70 8.14 -17.04 -0.58
N LEU A 71 7.61 -17.80 0.39
CA LEU A 71 8.40 -18.75 1.16
C LEU A 71 9.00 -19.87 0.30
N VAL A 72 8.28 -20.31 -0.75
CA VAL A 72 8.80 -21.27 -1.74
C VAL A 72 9.97 -20.65 -2.51
N VAL A 73 9.84 -19.41 -2.98
CA VAL A 73 10.96 -18.72 -3.68
C VAL A 73 12.17 -18.57 -2.75
N ILE A 74 11.96 -18.19 -1.49
CA ILE A 74 13.01 -18.09 -0.47
C ILE A 74 13.70 -19.45 -0.27
N ALA A 75 12.92 -20.53 -0.12
CA ALA A 75 13.44 -21.87 0.08
C ALA A 75 14.26 -22.34 -1.13
N LEU A 76 13.79 -22.12 -2.36
CA LEU A 76 14.50 -22.46 -3.59
C LEU A 76 15.79 -21.65 -3.74
N ALA A 77 15.77 -20.36 -3.40
CA ALA A 77 16.95 -19.51 -3.44
C ALA A 77 18.05 -20.01 -2.49
N PHE A 78 17.72 -20.42 -1.26
CA PHE A 78 18.72 -20.93 -0.32
C PHE A 78 19.14 -22.38 -0.59
N SER A 79 18.23 -23.23 -1.06
CA SER A 79 18.54 -24.65 -1.29
C SER A 79 19.23 -24.93 -2.63
N ILE A 80 18.90 -24.15 -3.67
CA ILE A 80 19.39 -24.36 -5.04
C ILE A 80 20.26 -23.18 -5.49
N GLY A 81 19.82 -21.96 -5.21
CA GLY A 81 20.50 -20.74 -5.64
C GLY A 81 21.86 -20.56 -5.00
N LEU A 82 21.88 -20.47 -3.66
CA LEU A 82 23.08 -20.22 -2.88
C LEU A 82 24.22 -21.22 -3.20
N PRO A 83 23.99 -22.55 -3.29
CA PRO A 83 25.05 -23.48 -3.68
C PRO A 83 25.54 -23.31 -5.12
N ARG A 84 24.72 -22.78 -6.04
CA ARG A 84 25.07 -22.62 -7.45
C ARG A 84 25.83 -21.33 -7.73
N THR A 85 25.47 -20.24 -7.07
CA THR A 85 25.99 -18.89 -7.34
C THR A 85 27.08 -18.47 -6.34
N GLY A 86 27.16 -19.15 -5.20
CA GLY A 86 28.05 -18.78 -4.09
C GLY A 86 27.52 -17.61 -3.23
N GLY A 87 26.38 -17.02 -3.62
CA GLY A 87 25.79 -15.85 -2.96
C GLY A 87 26.54 -14.54 -3.22
N HIS A 88 25.83 -13.43 -3.13
CA HIS A 88 26.33 -12.09 -3.42
C HIS A 88 26.30 -11.19 -2.17
N TYR A 89 26.69 -11.74 -1.03
CA TYR A 89 26.67 -11.05 0.27
C TYR A 89 27.97 -10.34 0.62
N THR A 90 29.04 -10.52 -0.16
CA THR A 90 30.38 -10.02 0.16
C THR A 90 30.91 -9.06 -0.91
N PRO A 91 31.36 -7.85 -0.53
CA PRO A 91 31.26 -7.26 0.82
C PRO A 91 29.81 -6.87 1.15
N ALA A 92 29.38 -7.11 2.39
CA ALA A 92 28.01 -6.78 2.83
C ALA A 92 27.78 -5.27 2.88
N ILE A 93 28.85 -4.51 3.12
CA ILE A 93 28.89 -3.05 3.09
C ILE A 93 30.10 -2.66 2.23
N PRO A 94 29.93 -2.49 0.91
CA PRO A 94 31.00 -2.03 0.04
C PRO A 94 31.53 -0.65 0.48
N GLU A 95 32.83 -0.41 0.30
CA GLU A 95 33.40 0.90 0.61
C GLU A 95 32.73 2.01 -0.20
N GLY A 96 32.38 3.12 0.45
CA GLY A 96 31.68 4.24 -0.17
C GLY A 96 30.19 4.02 -0.46
N SER A 97 29.61 2.86 -0.11
CA SER A 97 28.19 2.58 -0.38
C SER A 97 27.21 3.26 0.58
N PHE A 98 27.69 3.74 1.73
CA PHE A 98 26.86 4.37 2.75
C PHE A 98 27.04 5.88 2.78
N SER A 99 25.93 6.60 2.65
CA SER A 99 25.82 8.00 3.03
C SER A 99 24.48 8.24 3.71
N ILE A 100 24.42 9.23 4.62
CA ILE A 100 23.17 9.60 5.31
C ILE A 100 22.09 9.99 4.29
N ALA A 101 22.47 10.67 3.21
CA ALA A 101 21.56 11.06 2.14
C ALA A 101 20.99 9.84 1.39
N ALA A 102 21.84 8.92 0.95
CA ALA A 102 21.41 7.70 0.25
C ALA A 102 20.56 6.80 1.16
N PHE A 103 20.93 6.69 2.45
CA PHE A 103 20.15 5.96 3.44
C PHE A 103 18.75 6.58 3.62
N GLY A 104 18.68 7.91 3.75
CA GLY A 104 17.41 8.63 3.84
C GLY A 104 16.52 8.42 2.62
N LEU A 105 17.10 8.44 1.41
CA LEU A 105 16.38 8.18 0.17
C LEU A 105 15.86 6.73 0.09
N ALA A 106 16.69 5.74 0.44
CA ALA A 106 16.28 4.34 0.48
C ALA A 106 15.13 4.10 1.49
N LEU A 107 15.14 4.82 2.61
CA LEU A 107 14.10 4.72 3.64
C LEU A 107 12.72 5.14 3.10
N VAL A 108 12.64 6.04 2.11
CA VAL A 108 11.38 6.43 1.45
C VAL A 108 10.71 5.22 0.79
N SER A 109 11.45 4.47 -0.03
CA SER A 109 10.96 3.25 -0.68
C SER A 109 10.58 2.18 0.34
N VAL A 110 11.38 2.04 1.42
CA VAL A 110 11.07 1.11 2.50
C VAL A 110 9.75 1.48 3.19
N LEU A 111 9.55 2.75 3.53
CA LEU A 111 8.31 3.21 4.17
C LEU A 111 7.07 2.95 3.30
N TRP A 112 7.20 3.05 1.97
CA TRP A 112 6.14 2.66 1.04
C TRP A 112 5.82 1.17 1.09
N VAL A 113 6.84 0.31 1.07
CA VAL A 113 6.68 -1.15 1.12
C VAL A 113 6.01 -1.62 2.41
N TYR A 114 6.19 -0.89 3.50
CA TYR A 114 5.52 -1.17 4.79
C TYR A 114 4.17 -0.46 4.96
N ASP A 115 3.69 0.32 4.00
CA ASP A 115 2.38 0.99 4.09
C ASP A 115 1.22 -0.01 4.21
N GLY A 116 0.11 0.44 4.80
CA GLY A 116 -1.09 -0.37 5.03
C GLY A 116 -1.29 -0.82 6.46
N TRP A 117 -0.30 -0.63 7.34
CA TRP A 117 -0.42 -0.91 8.78
C TRP A 117 -1.58 -0.12 9.43
N ALA A 118 -1.83 1.11 8.97
CA ALA A 118 -2.91 1.93 9.50
C ALA A 118 -4.30 1.42 9.10
N ASP A 119 -4.43 0.67 8.01
CA ASP A 119 -5.72 0.23 7.46
C ASP A 119 -6.43 -0.74 8.40
N VAL A 120 -5.66 -1.50 9.18
CA VAL A 120 -6.18 -2.40 10.23
C VAL A 120 -7.00 -1.61 11.26
N SER A 121 -6.63 -0.36 11.53
CA SER A 121 -7.37 0.49 12.47
C SER A 121 -8.75 0.90 11.96
N PHE A 122 -8.97 0.94 10.64
CA PHE A 122 -10.26 1.32 10.06
C PHE A 122 -11.32 0.24 10.21
N VAL A 123 -10.89 -0.99 10.45
CA VAL A 123 -11.76 -2.15 10.75
C VAL A 123 -11.68 -2.56 12.22
N ALA A 124 -11.14 -1.70 13.08
CA ALA A 124 -11.04 -1.92 14.53
C ALA A 124 -12.37 -2.33 15.18
N GLY A 125 -13.50 -1.77 14.69
CA GLY A 125 -14.83 -2.10 15.20
C GLY A 125 -15.29 -3.54 14.92
N GLU A 126 -14.63 -4.24 14.01
CA GLU A 126 -14.91 -5.64 13.65
C GLU A 126 -13.96 -6.63 14.35
N VAL A 127 -12.94 -6.12 15.06
CA VAL A 127 -11.95 -6.93 15.77
C VAL A 127 -12.53 -7.39 17.11
N LYS A 128 -12.48 -8.69 17.40
CA LYS A 128 -12.82 -9.22 18.73
C LYS A 128 -11.84 -8.67 19.76
N ASP A 129 -12.32 -8.09 20.85
CA ASP A 129 -11.51 -7.45 21.90
C ASP A 129 -10.42 -6.50 21.33
N PRO A 130 -10.81 -5.37 20.71
CA PRO A 130 -9.87 -4.47 20.03
C PRO A 130 -8.75 -3.95 20.94
N ARG A 131 -9.04 -3.73 22.22
CA ARG A 131 -8.07 -3.21 23.20
C ARG A 131 -6.84 -4.10 23.34
N ARG A 132 -7.03 -5.43 23.30
CA ARG A 132 -5.92 -6.39 23.42
C ARG A 132 -5.41 -6.86 22.07
N ASN A 133 -6.29 -7.06 21.09
CA ASN A 133 -5.93 -7.69 19.83
C ASN A 133 -5.36 -6.73 18.80
N LEU A 134 -5.79 -5.46 18.74
CA LEU A 134 -5.20 -4.51 17.78
C LEU A 134 -3.70 -4.29 18.01
N PRO A 135 -3.20 -4.04 19.24
CA PRO A 135 -1.76 -3.89 19.46
C PRO A 135 -0.98 -5.15 19.08
N ARG A 136 -1.52 -6.34 19.38
CA ARG A 136 -0.87 -7.62 19.07
C ARG A 136 -0.80 -7.86 17.56
N VAL A 137 -1.89 -7.62 16.83
CA VAL A 137 -1.94 -7.77 15.38
C VAL A 137 -0.95 -6.82 14.71
N LEU A 138 -0.88 -5.56 15.16
CA LEU A 138 0.08 -4.59 14.62
C LEU A 138 1.52 -5.00 14.92
N ILE A 139 1.85 -5.36 16.16
CA ILE A 139 3.23 -5.71 16.54
C ILE A 139 3.68 -7.01 15.89
N PHE A 140 2.95 -8.11 16.09
CA PHE A 140 3.34 -9.42 15.56
C PHE A 140 3.18 -9.50 14.05
N GLY A 141 2.16 -8.84 13.49
CA GLY A 141 1.98 -8.74 12.04
C GLY A 141 3.14 -8.01 11.38
N THR A 142 3.47 -6.80 11.87
CA THR A 142 4.61 -6.04 11.35
C THR A 142 5.95 -6.77 11.55
N ALA A 143 6.20 -7.38 12.72
CA ALA A 143 7.42 -8.15 12.95
C ALA A 143 7.55 -9.35 12.00
N SER A 144 6.44 -10.04 11.71
CA SER A 144 6.42 -11.14 10.75
C SER A 144 6.73 -10.66 9.32
N ILE A 145 6.17 -9.50 8.92
CA ILE A 145 6.46 -8.89 7.61
C ILE A 145 7.94 -8.51 7.52
N ILE A 146 8.50 -7.89 8.58
CA ILE A 146 9.93 -7.56 8.63
C ILE A 146 10.80 -8.80 8.40
N LEU A 147 10.51 -9.89 9.12
CA LEU A 147 11.26 -11.14 8.97
C LEU A 147 11.16 -11.68 7.54
N ILE A 148 9.97 -11.77 6.97
CA ILE A 148 9.75 -12.29 5.61
C ILE A 148 10.47 -11.41 4.57
N TYR A 149 10.42 -10.09 4.71
CA TYR A 149 11.06 -9.18 3.76
C TYR A 149 12.59 -9.21 3.85
N LEU A 150 13.15 -9.34 5.06
CA LEU A 150 14.59 -9.55 5.22
C LEU A 150 15.02 -10.88 4.60
N LEU A 151 14.27 -11.97 4.83
CA LEU A 151 14.54 -13.27 4.22
C LEU A 151 14.43 -13.23 2.70
N ALA A 152 13.44 -12.51 2.15
CA ALA A 152 13.31 -12.33 0.70
C ALA A 152 14.50 -11.58 0.11
N ASN A 153 14.97 -10.50 0.74
CA ASN A 153 16.15 -9.77 0.27
C ASN A 153 17.42 -10.62 0.33
N LEU A 154 17.60 -11.40 1.41
CA LEU A 154 18.70 -12.35 1.51
C LEU A 154 18.61 -13.45 0.45
N ALA A 155 17.41 -13.93 0.14
CA ALA A 155 17.18 -14.90 -0.93
C ALA A 155 17.50 -14.32 -2.31
N TYR A 156 17.16 -13.05 -2.57
CA TYR A 156 17.50 -12.41 -3.85
C TYR A 156 19.02 -12.26 -4.00
N LEU A 157 19.70 -11.77 -2.96
CA LEU A 157 21.17 -11.70 -2.93
C LEU A 157 21.85 -13.07 -2.93
N ALA A 158 21.14 -14.14 -2.58
CA ALA A 158 21.63 -15.50 -2.73
C ALA A 158 21.82 -15.88 -4.20
N VAL A 159 21.10 -15.25 -5.11
CA VAL A 159 20.98 -15.69 -6.51
C VAL A 159 21.49 -14.63 -7.49
N LEU A 160 21.19 -13.36 -7.25
CA LEU A 160 21.50 -12.26 -8.16
C LEU A 160 22.49 -11.28 -7.55
N PRO A 161 23.47 -10.79 -8.33
CA PRO A 161 24.32 -9.68 -7.91
C PRO A 161 23.53 -8.37 -7.85
N VAL A 162 23.97 -7.43 -7.00
CA VAL A 162 23.29 -6.13 -6.78
C VAL A 162 23.07 -5.35 -8.09
N GLU A 163 24.01 -5.42 -9.03
CA GLU A 163 23.90 -4.71 -10.32
C GLU A 163 22.80 -5.28 -11.22
N GLU A 164 22.52 -6.59 -11.15
CA GLU A 164 21.38 -7.19 -11.85
C GLU A 164 20.06 -6.84 -11.16
N ILE A 165 20.02 -6.88 -9.82
CA ILE A 165 18.85 -6.46 -9.03
C ILE A 165 18.47 -5.02 -9.37
N ARG A 166 19.46 -4.12 -9.53
CA ARG A 166 19.24 -2.70 -9.85
C ARG A 166 18.59 -2.49 -11.23
N ARG A 167 18.86 -3.36 -12.19
CA ARG A 167 18.33 -3.26 -13.57
C ARG A 167 17.05 -4.06 -13.76
N SER A 168 16.76 -4.96 -12.82
CA SER A 168 15.60 -5.83 -12.86
C SER A 168 14.31 -5.06 -12.58
N PRO A 169 13.35 -5.05 -13.52
CA PRO A 169 12.01 -4.57 -13.22
C PRO A 169 11.24 -5.56 -12.31
N LEU A 170 11.65 -6.83 -12.26
CA LEU A 170 10.96 -7.90 -11.52
C LEU A 170 11.95 -8.85 -10.82
N VAL A 171 12.56 -8.38 -9.74
CA VAL A 171 13.62 -9.12 -9.03
C VAL A 171 13.21 -10.56 -8.68
N ALA A 172 11.98 -10.76 -8.20
CA ALA A 172 11.49 -12.09 -7.83
C ALA A 172 11.36 -13.04 -9.03
N ALA A 173 10.98 -12.52 -10.21
CA ALA A 173 10.84 -13.31 -11.42
C ALA A 173 12.21 -13.69 -11.99
N ASP A 174 13.17 -12.76 -11.96
CA ASP A 174 14.54 -13.00 -12.42
C ASP A 174 15.25 -14.04 -11.54
N VAL A 175 15.06 -13.98 -10.23
CA VAL A 175 15.53 -15.03 -9.30
C VAL A 175 14.93 -16.38 -9.69
N ALA A 176 13.63 -16.45 -9.95
CA ALA A 176 13.00 -17.70 -10.35
C ALA A 176 13.45 -18.20 -11.74
N ALA A 177 13.76 -17.28 -12.66
CA ALA A 177 14.33 -17.59 -13.97
C ALA A 177 15.70 -18.28 -13.82
N VAL A 178 16.58 -17.75 -12.96
CA VAL A 178 17.90 -18.35 -12.69
C VAL A 178 17.78 -19.71 -12.01
N LEU A 179 16.81 -19.87 -11.09
CA LEU A 179 16.67 -21.11 -10.32
C LEU A 179 16.08 -22.27 -11.12
N ILE A 180 14.97 -22.02 -11.82
CA ILE A 180 14.12 -23.06 -12.44
C ILE A 180 13.60 -22.67 -13.83
N GLY A 181 14.10 -21.60 -14.44
CA GLY A 181 13.77 -21.18 -15.81
C GLY A 181 12.35 -20.63 -15.97
N SER A 182 11.80 -20.74 -17.17
CA SER A 182 10.46 -20.23 -17.53
C SER A 182 9.32 -20.68 -16.60
N PRO A 183 9.27 -21.94 -16.12
CA PRO A 183 8.26 -22.35 -15.13
C PRO A 183 8.29 -21.53 -13.84
N GLY A 184 9.48 -21.09 -13.39
CA GLY A 184 9.60 -20.23 -12.21
C GLY A 184 9.07 -18.84 -12.41
N VAL A 185 9.35 -18.26 -13.58
CA VAL A 185 8.79 -16.95 -13.98
C VAL A 185 7.26 -17.00 -14.00
N LEU A 186 6.68 -18.07 -14.55
CA LEU A 186 5.23 -18.27 -14.58
C LEU A 186 4.65 -18.41 -13.16
N PHE A 187 5.31 -19.21 -12.31
CA PHE A 187 4.90 -19.40 -10.92
C PHE A 187 4.91 -18.08 -10.14
N VAL A 188 6.03 -17.34 -10.18
CA VAL A 188 6.15 -16.04 -9.49
C VAL A 188 5.14 -15.05 -10.04
N SER A 189 4.95 -15.01 -11.35
CA SER A 189 3.98 -14.11 -11.97
C SER A 189 2.56 -14.39 -11.51
N ALA A 190 2.16 -15.66 -11.43
CA ALA A 190 0.85 -16.04 -10.91
C ALA A 190 0.70 -15.69 -9.42
N VAL A 191 1.71 -15.94 -8.60
CA VAL A 191 1.71 -15.60 -7.17
C VAL A 191 1.59 -14.10 -6.96
N VAL A 192 2.36 -13.29 -7.69
CA VAL A 192 2.30 -11.82 -7.59
C VAL A 192 0.97 -11.28 -8.08
N MET A 193 0.44 -11.81 -9.18
CA MET A 193 -0.88 -11.44 -9.70
C MET A 193 -2.00 -11.74 -8.68
N ILE A 194 -2.01 -12.93 -8.07
CA ILE A 194 -2.96 -13.26 -7.00
C ILE A 194 -2.77 -12.35 -5.79
N SER A 195 -1.52 -12.05 -5.45
CA SER A 195 -1.17 -11.17 -4.33
C SER A 195 -1.71 -9.75 -4.51
N THR A 196 -1.45 -9.13 -5.67
CA THR A 196 -1.86 -7.75 -5.96
C THR A 196 -3.38 -7.64 -6.04
N PHE A 197 -4.07 -8.60 -6.66
CA PHE A 197 -5.53 -8.63 -6.65
C PHE A 197 -6.10 -8.81 -5.23
N GLY A 198 -5.46 -9.63 -4.38
CA GLY A 198 -5.82 -9.76 -2.97
C GLY A 198 -5.66 -8.44 -2.21
N THR A 199 -4.56 -7.72 -2.44
CA THR A 199 -4.34 -6.39 -1.84
C THR A 199 -5.37 -5.38 -2.35
N LEU A 200 -5.70 -5.40 -3.64
CA LEU A 200 -6.73 -4.55 -4.24
C LEU A 200 -8.08 -4.74 -3.56
N ASN A 201 -8.47 -6.01 -3.31
CA ASN A 201 -9.69 -6.33 -2.56
C ASN A 201 -9.61 -5.86 -1.11
N ALA A 202 -8.48 -6.04 -0.42
CA ALA A 202 -8.30 -5.57 0.95
C ALA A 202 -8.45 -4.05 1.07
N VAL A 203 -7.87 -3.28 0.14
CA VAL A 203 -8.03 -1.82 0.10
C VAL A 203 -9.47 -1.41 -0.23
N MET A 204 -10.17 -2.18 -1.07
CA MET A 204 -11.58 -1.93 -1.38
C MET A 204 -12.53 -2.25 -0.21
N ILE A 205 -12.10 -3.08 0.74
CA ILE A 205 -12.78 -3.26 2.02
C ILE A 205 -12.60 -1.97 2.85
N THR A 206 -11.37 -1.54 3.10
CA THR A 206 -11.09 -0.48 4.08
C THR A 206 -11.39 0.94 3.57
N GLY A 207 -11.06 1.24 2.30
CA GLY A 207 -11.14 2.58 1.72
C GLY A 207 -12.53 3.23 1.77
N PRO A 208 -13.59 2.57 1.24
CA PRO A 208 -14.94 3.11 1.24
C PRO A 208 -15.51 3.41 2.63
N ARG A 209 -15.05 2.71 3.68
CA ARG A 209 -15.51 2.94 5.07
C ARG A 209 -15.13 4.32 5.57
N VAL A 210 -13.97 4.85 5.17
CA VAL A 210 -13.55 6.21 5.55
C VAL A 210 -14.49 7.24 4.93
N ILE A 211 -14.79 7.11 3.63
CA ILE A 211 -15.71 8.02 2.94
C ILE A 211 -17.12 7.93 3.54
N PHE A 212 -17.58 6.71 3.82
CA PHE A 212 -18.86 6.46 4.46
C PHE A 212 -18.94 7.13 5.84
N ALA A 213 -17.95 6.93 6.71
CA ALA A 213 -17.93 7.51 8.06
C ALA A 213 -17.91 9.03 8.01
N THR A 214 -17.04 9.62 7.19
CA THR A 214 -16.98 11.08 7.01
C THR A 214 -18.30 11.65 6.47
N ALA A 215 -18.99 10.93 5.59
CA ALA A 215 -20.31 11.33 5.10
C ALA A 215 -21.42 11.15 6.15
N ALA A 216 -21.34 10.10 6.98
CA ALA A 216 -22.28 9.86 8.07
C ALA A 216 -22.18 10.95 9.15
N ASP A 217 -20.98 11.46 9.40
CA ASP A 217 -20.71 12.60 10.29
C ASP A 217 -21.14 13.95 9.69
N GLY A 218 -21.75 13.96 8.49
CA GLY A 218 -22.22 15.17 7.82
C GLY A 218 -21.11 16.02 7.18
N MET A 219 -19.86 15.54 7.18
CA MET A 219 -18.70 16.23 6.62
C MET A 219 -18.52 16.03 5.10
N LEU A 220 -19.35 15.18 4.48
CA LEU A 220 -19.41 14.97 3.02
C LEU A 220 -20.87 14.88 2.54
N PHE A 221 -21.04 14.66 1.23
CA PHE A 221 -22.36 14.50 0.62
C PHE A 221 -23.13 13.32 1.23
N LYS A 222 -24.35 13.58 1.72
CA LYS A 222 -25.23 12.59 2.37
C LYS A 222 -25.40 11.25 1.61
N PRO A 223 -25.48 11.19 0.26
CA PRO A 223 -25.62 9.92 -0.44
C PRO A 223 -24.46 8.94 -0.22
N LEU A 224 -23.24 9.42 0.07
CA LEU A 224 -22.08 8.58 0.34
C LEU A 224 -22.25 7.74 1.62
N ALA A 225 -23.10 8.19 2.55
CA ALA A 225 -23.44 7.48 3.79
C ALA A 225 -24.55 6.44 3.62
N ARG A 226 -24.97 6.10 2.39
CA ARG A 226 -26.02 5.08 2.17
C ARG A 226 -25.47 3.66 2.27
N VAL A 227 -26.19 2.83 3.03
CA VAL A 227 -25.94 1.38 3.14
C VAL A 227 -26.91 0.63 2.24
N HIS A 228 -26.43 -0.43 1.59
CA HIS A 228 -27.26 -1.25 0.71
C HIS A 228 -28.25 -2.08 1.54
N PRO A 229 -29.57 -2.04 1.26
CA PRO A 229 -30.57 -2.71 2.10
C PRO A 229 -30.40 -4.23 2.16
N ARG A 230 -30.03 -4.86 1.04
CA ARG A 230 -29.81 -6.32 0.96
C ARG A 230 -28.44 -6.81 1.45
N TYR A 231 -27.37 -6.06 1.16
CA TYR A 231 -25.99 -6.54 1.34
C TYR A 231 -25.30 -5.94 2.57
N GLY A 232 -25.86 -4.88 3.16
CA GLY A 232 -25.27 -4.19 4.31
C GLY A 232 -23.96 -3.46 4.00
N THR A 233 -23.68 -3.17 2.72
CA THR A 233 -22.42 -2.57 2.28
C THR A 233 -22.56 -1.07 2.01
N PRO A 234 -21.52 -0.24 2.21
CA PRO A 234 -21.53 1.19 1.89
C PRO A 234 -21.43 1.42 0.37
N HIS A 235 -22.43 0.95 -0.37
CA HIS A 235 -22.42 0.78 -1.82
C HIS A 235 -22.11 2.06 -2.61
N VAL A 236 -22.61 3.22 -2.17
CA VAL A 236 -22.34 4.51 -2.86
C VAL A 236 -20.88 4.92 -2.67
N SER A 237 -20.33 4.73 -1.47
CA SER A 237 -18.91 4.97 -1.21
C SER A 237 -18.02 3.99 -1.98
N ILE A 238 -18.40 2.71 -2.08
CA ILE A 238 -17.68 1.71 -2.90
C ILE A 238 -17.68 2.14 -4.37
N ALA A 239 -18.83 2.52 -4.91
CA ALA A 239 -18.94 2.98 -6.30
C ALA A 239 -18.09 4.24 -6.55
N ALA A 240 -18.10 5.22 -5.64
CA ALA A 240 -17.29 6.42 -5.75
C ALA A 240 -15.78 6.11 -5.75
N VAL A 241 -15.31 5.29 -4.80
CA VAL A 241 -13.90 4.87 -4.75
C VAL A 241 -13.50 4.10 -6.01
N THR A 242 -14.38 3.22 -6.50
CA THR A 242 -14.14 2.44 -7.73
C THR A 242 -14.03 3.36 -8.94
N ALA A 243 -14.96 4.30 -9.10
CA ALA A 243 -14.95 5.25 -10.22
C ALA A 243 -13.67 6.12 -10.21
N ILE A 244 -13.32 6.69 -9.05
CA ILE A 244 -12.09 7.51 -8.94
C ILE A 244 -10.85 6.66 -9.20
N GLY A 245 -10.80 5.42 -8.69
CA GLY A 245 -9.70 4.49 -8.94
C GLY A 245 -9.53 4.15 -10.41
N VAL A 246 -10.63 3.89 -11.13
CA VAL A 246 -10.62 3.66 -12.59
C VAL A 246 -10.13 4.89 -13.34
N VAL A 247 -10.62 6.09 -13.00
CA VAL A 247 -10.16 7.33 -13.63
C VAL A 247 -8.65 7.51 -13.40
N PHE A 248 -8.17 7.29 -12.19
CA PHE A 248 -6.75 7.46 -11.87
C PHE A 248 -5.87 6.46 -12.62
N VAL A 249 -6.27 5.18 -12.71
CA VAL A 249 -5.46 4.19 -13.42
C VAL A 249 -5.48 4.38 -14.93
N LEU A 250 -6.52 4.99 -15.50
CA LEU A 250 -6.58 5.32 -16.93
C LEU A 250 -5.76 6.56 -17.29
N LEU A 251 -5.46 7.44 -16.33
CA LEU A 251 -4.79 8.72 -16.55
C LEU A 251 -3.34 8.77 -16.03
N GLY A 252 -2.97 7.92 -15.08
CA GLY A 252 -1.68 7.96 -14.40
C GLY A 252 -0.85 6.69 -14.57
N THR A 253 0.48 6.84 -14.51
CA THR A 253 1.41 5.70 -14.43
C THR A 253 1.49 5.15 -13.01
N PHE A 254 2.09 3.96 -12.84
CA PHE A 254 2.31 3.35 -11.52
C PHE A 254 3.03 4.30 -10.57
N GLU A 255 4.13 4.90 -11.02
CA GLU A 255 4.99 5.79 -10.22
C GLU A 255 4.21 7.03 -9.78
N GLN A 256 3.53 7.69 -10.71
CA GLN A 256 2.72 8.87 -10.42
C GLN A 256 1.63 8.59 -9.38
N LEU A 257 0.99 7.43 -9.48
CA LEU A 257 -0.07 7.02 -8.56
C LEU A 257 0.47 6.63 -7.18
N ALA A 258 1.62 5.94 -7.13
CA ALA A 258 2.31 5.62 -5.90
C ALA A 258 2.76 6.90 -5.17
N ASP A 259 3.42 7.81 -5.88
CA ASP A 259 3.92 9.08 -5.34
C ASP A 259 2.79 9.97 -4.84
N ALA A 260 1.72 10.11 -5.63
CA ALA A 260 0.54 10.87 -5.24
C ALA A 260 -0.12 10.29 -3.99
N PHE A 261 -0.17 8.95 -3.87
CA PHE A 261 -0.73 8.30 -2.69
C PHE A 261 0.09 8.59 -1.42
N VAL A 262 1.41 8.40 -1.47
CA VAL A 262 2.30 8.63 -0.32
C VAL A 262 2.22 10.09 0.13
N THR A 263 2.39 10.99 -0.82
CA THR A 263 2.42 12.42 -0.54
C THR A 263 1.09 12.91 0.03
N ALA A 264 -0.02 12.33 -0.41
CA ALA A 264 -1.34 12.67 0.12
C ALA A 264 -1.55 12.16 1.55
N ILE A 265 -1.08 10.95 1.90
CA ILE A 265 -1.44 10.30 3.17
C ILE A 265 -0.49 10.65 4.32
N VAL A 266 0.79 10.83 4.02
CA VAL A 266 1.86 11.05 5.02
C VAL A 266 1.62 12.27 5.92
N PRO A 267 1.16 13.44 5.43
CA PRO A 267 0.84 14.57 6.31
C PRO A 267 -0.23 14.24 7.35
N PHE A 268 -1.25 13.47 6.96
CA PHE A 268 -2.32 13.05 7.85
C PHE A 268 -1.86 12.01 8.88
N TYR A 269 -0.93 11.11 8.52
CA TYR A 269 -0.29 10.23 9.49
C TYR A 269 0.52 11.01 10.51
N ALA A 270 1.30 12.00 10.07
CA ALA A 270 2.05 12.87 10.97
C ALA A 270 1.11 13.62 11.94
N MET A 271 0.02 14.20 11.44
CA MET A 271 -0.99 14.87 12.27
C MET A 271 -1.68 13.91 13.24
N ALA A 272 -2.05 12.71 12.79
CA ALA A 272 -2.67 11.69 13.63
C ALA A 272 -1.74 11.27 14.78
N VAL A 273 -0.45 11.06 14.50
CA VAL A 273 0.55 10.75 15.53
C VAL A 273 0.83 11.96 16.44
N ALA A 274 0.90 13.17 15.89
CA ALA A 274 1.05 14.41 16.65
C ALA A 274 -0.10 14.62 17.65
N SER A 275 -1.31 14.17 17.31
CA SER A 275 -2.47 14.24 18.21
C SER A 275 -2.23 13.53 19.54
N VAL A 276 -1.38 12.50 19.60
CA VAL A 276 -1.04 11.78 20.85
C VAL A 276 -0.41 12.70 21.88
N PHE A 277 0.41 13.67 21.46
CA PHE A 277 1.03 14.66 22.37
C PHE A 277 0.01 15.60 22.98
N VAL A 278 -1.06 15.92 22.24
CA VAL A 278 -2.15 16.79 22.69
C VAL A 278 -3.14 16.00 23.55
N LEU A 279 -3.57 14.82 23.10
CA LEU A 279 -4.55 13.98 23.79
C LEU A 279 -4.06 13.53 25.17
N ARG A 280 -2.76 13.24 25.32
CA ARG A 280 -2.15 12.90 26.61
C ARG A 280 -2.25 13.99 27.67
N LYS A 281 -2.39 15.26 27.24
CA LYS A 281 -2.52 16.40 28.15
C LYS A 281 -3.99 16.68 28.54
N ARG A 282 -4.96 15.99 27.95
CA ARG A 282 -6.39 16.19 28.24
C ARG A 282 -6.80 15.45 29.52
N ALA A 283 -7.69 16.07 30.29
CA ALA A 283 -8.32 15.42 31.43
C ALA A 283 -9.11 14.18 30.99
N GLY A 284 -9.01 13.08 31.74
CA GLY A 284 -9.69 11.81 31.44
C GLY A 284 -9.01 10.94 30.38
N TYR A 285 -7.76 11.22 30.01
CA TYR A 285 -7.00 10.36 29.09
C TYR A 285 -6.67 9.00 29.73
N ASP A 286 -7.43 7.98 29.37
CA ASP A 286 -7.22 6.57 29.76
C ASP A 286 -7.06 5.68 28.50
N PRO A 287 -5.85 5.56 27.94
CA PRO A 287 -5.65 4.82 26.70
C PRO A 287 -5.62 3.32 26.95
N GLY A 288 -6.29 2.55 26.08
CA GLY A 288 -6.19 1.08 26.09
C GLY A 288 -4.79 0.54 25.75
N PHE A 289 -3.94 1.35 25.12
CA PHE A 289 -2.54 1.03 24.81
C PHE A 289 -1.65 2.27 24.98
N ARG A 290 -0.49 2.11 25.62
CA ARG A 290 0.51 3.16 25.77
C ARG A 290 1.74 2.83 24.92
N VAL A 291 2.07 3.71 23.98
CA VAL A 291 3.28 3.56 23.15
C VAL A 291 4.54 3.53 24.03
N PRO A 292 5.42 2.53 23.86
CA PRO A 292 6.69 2.49 24.58
C PRO A 292 7.61 3.63 24.11
N LEU A 293 8.60 3.98 24.94
CA LEU A 293 9.61 5.02 24.62
C LEU A 293 8.99 6.37 24.21
N TYR A 294 7.83 6.73 24.76
CA TYR A 294 7.28 8.06 24.60
C TYR A 294 8.19 9.10 25.29
N PRO A 295 8.49 10.26 24.67
CA PRO A 295 7.98 10.78 23.39
C PRO A 295 8.78 10.40 22.13
N LEU A 296 9.88 9.66 22.28
CA LEU A 296 10.84 9.39 21.21
C LEU A 296 10.22 8.70 19.99
N VAL A 297 9.45 7.62 20.20
CA VAL A 297 8.87 6.84 19.08
C VAL A 297 7.91 7.68 18.20
N PRO A 298 6.90 8.37 18.77
CA PRO A 298 6.05 9.27 17.98
C PRO A 298 6.82 10.44 17.34
N ALA A 299 7.80 11.01 18.05
CA ALA A 299 8.60 12.12 17.52
C ALA A 299 9.44 11.68 16.32
N LEU A 300 10.10 10.53 16.40
CA LEU A 300 10.88 9.96 15.31
C LEU A 300 10.00 9.70 14.08
N PHE A 301 8.80 9.15 14.27
CA PHE A 301 7.86 8.94 13.16
C PHE A 301 7.48 10.27 12.47
N ILE A 302 7.17 11.31 13.25
CA ILE A 302 6.85 12.64 12.69
C ILE A 302 8.06 13.20 11.93
N LEU A 303 9.27 13.10 12.49
CA LEU A 303 10.48 13.58 11.83
C LEU A 303 10.75 12.84 10.51
N SER A 304 10.63 11.51 10.50
CA SER A 304 10.83 10.70 9.29
C SER A 304 9.80 11.00 8.20
N THR A 305 8.54 11.21 8.59
CA THR A 305 7.46 11.58 7.64
C THR A 305 7.63 12.99 7.10
N MET A 306 8.08 13.95 7.92
CA MET A 306 8.42 15.30 7.44
C MET A 306 9.63 15.28 6.52
N PHE A 307 10.66 14.49 6.84
CA PHE A 307 11.83 14.32 5.97
C PHE A 307 11.43 13.80 4.59
N LEU A 308 10.55 12.79 4.53
CA LEU A 308 10.03 12.24 3.27
C LEU A 308 9.30 13.30 2.44
N LEU A 309 8.40 14.08 3.05
CA LEU A 309 7.68 15.15 2.35
C LEU A 309 8.62 16.26 1.86
N LEU A 310 9.59 16.65 2.66
CA LEU A 310 10.59 17.65 2.27
C LEU A 310 11.43 17.14 1.11
N ASN A 311 11.86 15.88 1.14
CA ASN A 311 12.60 15.27 0.05
C ASN A 311 11.77 15.26 -1.25
N ALA A 312 10.49 14.87 -1.18
CA ALA A 312 9.58 14.88 -2.32
C ALA A 312 9.32 16.28 -2.91
N ILE A 313 9.38 17.34 -2.10
CA ILE A 313 9.30 18.74 -2.55
C ILE A 313 10.64 19.20 -3.16
N ILE A 314 11.77 18.77 -2.59
CA ILE A 314 13.10 19.19 -3.05
C ILE A 314 13.49 18.49 -4.34
N ASP A 315 13.12 17.22 -4.53
CA ASP A 315 13.43 16.47 -5.76
C ASP A 315 12.66 17.07 -6.96
N PRO A 316 13.36 17.57 -8.01
CA PRO A 316 12.72 18.13 -9.19
C PRO A 316 11.74 17.18 -9.89
N SER A 317 11.96 15.87 -9.80
CA SER A 317 11.12 14.86 -10.46
C SER A 317 9.74 14.72 -9.82
N SER A 318 9.65 14.79 -8.49
CA SER A 318 8.40 14.65 -7.72
C SER A 318 7.80 15.96 -7.24
N ARG A 319 8.54 17.08 -7.31
CA ARG A 319 8.15 18.39 -6.74
C ARG A 319 6.78 18.85 -7.20
N TRP A 320 6.54 18.90 -8.50
CA TRP A 320 5.30 19.45 -9.05
C TRP A 320 4.10 18.56 -8.75
N ALA A 321 4.27 17.24 -8.84
CA ALA A 321 3.24 16.29 -8.42
C ALA A 321 2.90 16.46 -6.94
N THR A 322 3.92 16.60 -6.10
CA THR A 322 3.78 16.81 -4.66
C THR A 322 3.04 18.11 -4.33
N LEU A 323 3.45 19.23 -4.93
CA LEU A 323 2.78 20.52 -4.75
C LEU A 323 1.34 20.50 -5.27
N GLY A 324 1.08 19.81 -6.38
CA GLY A 324 -0.28 19.61 -6.91
C GLY A 324 -1.18 18.86 -5.92
N VAL A 325 -0.67 17.78 -5.31
CA VAL A 325 -1.39 17.01 -4.29
C VAL A 325 -1.65 17.84 -3.03
N LEU A 326 -0.63 18.52 -2.52
CA LEU A 326 -0.78 19.40 -1.34
C LEU A 326 -1.74 20.56 -1.61
N GLY A 327 -1.67 21.16 -2.79
CA GLY A 327 -2.63 22.16 -3.26
C GLY A 327 -4.06 21.61 -3.29
N GLY A 328 -4.24 20.39 -3.82
CA GLY A 328 -5.52 19.68 -3.81
C GLY A 328 -6.08 19.45 -2.40
N ILE A 329 -5.22 19.12 -1.43
CA ILE A 329 -5.62 18.99 -0.02
C ILE A 329 -6.10 20.34 0.52
N VAL A 330 -5.36 21.43 0.26
CA VAL A 330 -5.72 22.78 0.72
C VAL A 330 -7.03 23.27 0.07
N LEU A 331 -7.28 22.92 -1.19
CA LEU A 331 -8.56 23.19 -1.87
C LEU A 331 -9.75 22.47 -1.21
N GLY A 332 -9.52 21.44 -0.39
CA GLY A 332 -10.56 20.84 0.46
C GLY A 332 -11.14 21.81 1.48
N ILE A 333 -10.37 22.82 1.94
CA ILE A 333 -10.81 23.82 2.93
C ILE A 333 -11.97 24.68 2.40
N PRO A 334 -11.85 25.38 1.24
CA PRO A 334 -12.97 26.16 0.71
C PRO A 334 -14.16 25.27 0.37
N VAL A 335 -13.95 24.07 -0.17
CA VAL A 335 -15.03 23.12 -0.47
C VAL A 335 -15.81 22.74 0.81
N TYR A 336 -15.11 22.48 1.92
CA TYR A 336 -15.74 22.20 3.21
C TYR A 336 -16.62 23.35 3.68
N TYR A 337 -16.13 24.59 3.65
CA TYR A 337 -16.92 25.75 4.07
C TYR A 337 -18.13 26.02 3.17
N LEU A 338 -17.99 25.81 1.85
CA LEU A 338 -19.08 26.02 0.89
C LEU A 338 -20.18 24.97 0.98
N THR A 339 -19.85 23.72 1.33
CA THR A 339 -20.80 22.59 1.29
C THR A 339 -21.36 22.21 2.67
N VAL A 340 -20.49 22.17 3.70
CA VAL A 340 -20.82 21.70 5.05
C VAL A 340 -20.86 22.85 6.04
N GLY A 341 -19.89 23.77 5.98
CA GLY A 341 -19.81 24.92 6.89
C GLY A 341 -21.07 25.78 6.88
N ARG A 342 -21.71 25.97 5.71
CA ARG A 342 -23.00 26.66 5.58
C ARG A 342 -24.18 25.96 6.24
N ARG A 343 -24.15 24.62 6.36
CA ARG A 343 -25.25 23.84 6.96
C ARG A 343 -25.18 23.81 8.49
N ALA A 344 -23.98 23.95 9.07
CA ALA A 344 -23.77 24.01 10.51
C ALA A 344 -24.21 25.35 11.13
N THR A 345 -24.28 26.43 10.34
CA THR A 345 -24.76 27.75 10.77
C THR A 345 -26.26 27.98 10.58
N SER A 346 -26.98 27.01 10.00
CA SER A 346 -28.40 27.14 9.61
C SER A 346 -29.33 26.15 10.33
N GLY A 347 -28.90 25.56 11.44
CA GLY A 347 -29.70 24.71 12.33
C GLY A 347 -29.44 25.08 13.78
#